data_AF-A0A3S1DMP3-F1
#
_entry.id   AF-A0A3S1DMP3-F1
#
_cell.length_a   1.000
_cell.length_b   1.000
_cell.length_c   1.000
_cell.angle_alpha   90.00
_cell.angle_beta   90.00
_cell.angle_gamma   90.00
#
_symmetry.space_group_name_H-M   'P 1'
#
loop_
_entity.id
_entity.type
_entity.pdbx_description
1 polymer ?
#
loop_
_entity_poly.entity_id
_entity_poly.type
_entity_poly.pdbx_seq_one_letter_code
_entity_poly.pdbx_strand_id
1 'polypeptide(L)' 'MATSRGFVEQDYVIEHIRQTFQCTVLWCEGRACLEYGTEEELYHISKYIQESFDKDLLDVFFTAIESIPLES' A
#
# COMPACT_ATOMS: atom_id res chain seq x y z
N MET A 1 -8.45 -11.81 23.63
CA MET A 1 -9.16 -10.87 22.74
C MET A 1 -8.12 -10.01 22.06
N ALA A 2 -7.56 -10.52 20.96
CA ALA A 2 -6.75 -9.70 20.06
C ALA A 2 -7.72 -9.01 19.08
N THR A 3 -7.21 -8.27 18.10
CA THR A 3 -7.94 -7.88 16.87
C THR A 3 -8.89 -6.68 17.00
N SER A 4 -8.38 -5.46 16.80
CA SER A 4 -9.13 -4.38 16.11
C SER A 4 -8.33 -3.09 15.96
N ARG A 5 -7.43 -2.74 16.89
CA ARG A 5 -6.73 -1.44 16.83
C ARG A 5 -5.75 -1.29 15.65
N GLY A 6 -5.02 -2.34 15.29
CA GLY A 6 -4.08 -2.29 14.16
C GLY A 6 -4.76 -2.25 12.79
N PHE A 7 -5.96 -2.83 12.66
CA PHE A 7 -6.68 -2.89 11.38
C PHE A 7 -7.23 -1.52 10.98
N VAL A 8 -7.75 -0.75 11.94
CA VAL A 8 -8.24 0.62 11.70
C VAL A 8 -7.10 1.55 11.28
N GLU A 9 -5.91 1.35 11.84
CA GLU A 9 -4.74 2.15 11.49
C GLU A 9 -4.20 1.77 10.09
N GLN A 10 -4.16 0.48 9.74
CA GLN A 10 -3.75 0.04 8.42
C GLN A 10 -4.71 0.54 7.33
N ASP A 11 -6.02 0.42 7.55
CA ASP A 11 -7.05 0.89 6.61
C ASP A 11 -6.96 2.41 6.39
N TYR A 12 -6.72 3.18 7.46
CA TYR A 12 -6.47 4.61 7.38
C TYR A 12 -5.23 4.95 6.54
N VAL A 13 -4.11 4.25 6.76
CA VAL A 13 -2.87 4.47 6.01
C VAL A 13 -3.09 4.13 4.52
N ILE A 14 -3.76 3.02 4.22
CA ILE A 14 -4.10 2.61 2.85
C ILE A 14 -4.94 3.67 2.15
N GLU A 15 -6.02 4.14 2.78
CA GLU A 15 -6.87 5.19 2.21
C GLU A 15 -6.10 6.51 2.01
N HIS A 16 -5.21 6.86 2.93
CA HIS A 16 -4.37 8.05 2.81
C HIS A 16 -3.39 7.96 1.62
N ILE A 17 -2.77 6.80 1.43
CA ILE A 17 -1.88 6.54 0.29
C ILE A 17 -2.67 6.62 -1.02
N ARG A 18 -3.86 6.00 -1.10
CA ARG A 18 -4.73 6.05 -2.29
C ARG A 18 -5.18 7.46 -2.67
N GLN A 19 -5.30 8.36 -1.69
CA GLN A 19 -5.61 9.77 -1.95
C GLN A 19 -4.38 10.59 -2.36
N THR A 20 -3.20 10.20 -1.89
CA THR A 20 -1.94 10.92 -2.12
C THR A 20 -1.27 10.50 -3.43
N PHE A 21 -1.34 9.22 -3.76
CA PHE A 21 -0.74 8.61 -4.93
C PHE A 21 -1.85 8.06 -5.84
N GLN A 22 -1.67 8.17 -7.16
CA GLN A 22 -2.57 7.53 -8.14
C GLN A 22 -2.31 6.02 -8.26
N CYS A 23 -2.11 5.34 -7.12
CA CYS A 23 -1.81 3.92 -7.06
C CYS A 23 -3.09 3.08 -6.91
N THR A 24 -3.03 1.83 -7.36
CA THR A 24 -4.11 0.86 -7.21
C THR A 24 -3.84 -0.01 -5.99
N VAL A 25 -4.87 -0.26 -5.18
CA VAL A 25 -4.77 -1.22 -4.06
C VAL A 25 -5.70 -2.39 -4.34
N LEU A 26 -5.11 -3.57 -4.46
CA LEU A 26 -5.81 -4.83 -4.65
C LEU A 26 -6.02 -5.52 -3.31
N TRP A 27 -7.07 -6.32 -3.19
CA TRP A 27 -7.34 -7.09 -1.99
C TRP A 27 -7.26 -8.58 -2.32
N CYS A 28 -6.23 -9.25 -1.80
CA CYS A 28 -6.01 -10.68 -1.96
C CYS A 28 -6.19 -11.38 -0.61
N GLU A 29 -7.19 -12.25 -0.49
CA GLU A 29 -7.47 -13.01 0.75
C GLU A 29 -7.65 -12.13 2.00
N GLY A 30 -8.20 -10.93 1.82
CA GLY A 30 -8.39 -9.97 2.92
C GLY A 30 -7.13 -9.18 3.30
N ARG A 31 -6.07 -9.26 2.50
CA ARG A 31 -4.84 -8.47 2.65
C ARG A 31 -4.70 -7.48 1.50
N ALA A 32 -4.30 -6.25 1.83
CA ALA A 32 -4.07 -5.21 0.84
C ALA A 32 -2.73 -5.44 0.12
N CYS A 33 -2.74 -5.38 -1.19
CA CYS A 33 -1.57 -5.44 -2.05
C CYS A 33 -1.48 -4.12 -2.81
N LEU A 34 -0.32 -3.47 -2.78
CA LEU A 34 -0.07 -2.27 -3.57
C LEU A 34 0.22 -2.68 -4.99
N GLU A 35 -0.49 -2.14 -5.97
CA GLU A 35 -0.13 -2.21 -7.37
C GLU A 35 0.53 -0.90 -7.77
N TYR A 36 1.75 -0.98 -8.33
CA TYR A 36 2.55 0.19 -8.73
C TYR A 36 2.88 0.14 -10.22
N GLY A 37 2.88 1.31 -10.87
CA GLY A 37 3.19 1.40 -12.30
C GLY A 37 4.68 1.45 -12.64
N THR A 38 5.50 1.97 -11.72
CA THR A 38 6.96 2.13 -11.90
C THR A 38 7.71 1.96 -10.58
N GLU A 39 8.98 1.57 -10.64
CA GLU A 39 9.83 1.47 -9.43
C GLU A 39 9.98 2.81 -8.70
N GLU A 40 9.96 3.93 -9.42
CA GLU A 40 9.99 5.28 -8.84
C GLU A 40 8.73 5.55 -8.00
N GLU A 41 7.55 5.17 -8.50
CA GLU A 41 6.30 5.29 -7.75
C GLU A 41 6.33 4.43 -6.48
N LEU A 42 6.78 3.18 -6.58
CA LEU A 42 6.95 2.28 -5.43
C LEU A 42 7.89 2.90 -4.38
N TYR A 43 9.02 3.45 -4.82
CA TYR A 43 9.98 4.10 -3.93
C TYR A 43 9.38 5.32 -3.23
N HIS A 44 8.64 6.16 -3.96
CA HIS A 44 7.98 7.34 -3.38
C HIS A 44 6.92 6.96 -2.36
N ILE A 45 6.11 5.94 -2.65
CA ILE A 45 5.10 5.43 -1.71
C ILE A 45 5.78 4.85 -0.47
N SER A 46 6.79 3.99 -0.63
CA SER A 46 7.51 3.39 0.49
C SER A 46 8.14 4.45 1.40
N LYS A 47 8.80 5.46 0.81
CA LYS A 47 9.41 6.54 1.57
C LYS A 47 8.37 7.38 2.30
N TYR A 48 7.25 7.67 1.64
CA TYR A 48 6.16 8.45 2.26
C TYR A 48 5.54 7.74 3.46
N ILE A 49 5.36 6.41 3.37
CA ILE A 49 4.85 5.60 4.49
C ILE A 49 5.79 5.70 5.68
N GLN A 50 7.09 5.57 5.43
CA GLN A 50 8.10 5.66 6.47
C GLN A 50 8.13 7.06 7.10
N GLU A 51 8.17 8.13 6.30
CA GLU A 51 8.27 9.50 6.81
C GLU A 51 6.98 9.99 7.50
N SER A 52 5.81 9.56 7.04
CA SER A 52 4.52 10.04 7.54
C SER A 52 3.93 9.18 8.67
N PHE A 53 4.22 7.87 8.66
CA PHE A 53 3.60 6.90 9.56
C PHE A 53 4.59 6.07 10.37
N ASP A 54 5.91 6.24 10.15
CA ASP A 54 6.97 5.45 10.80
C ASP A 54 6.76 3.92 10.60
N LYS A 55 6.32 3.54 9.39
CA LYS A 55 6.04 2.16 8.99
C LYS A 55 6.81 1.76 7.75
N ASP A 56 7.07 0.47 7.62
CA ASP A 56 7.55 -0.11 6.37
C ASP A 56 6.38 -0.40 5.41
N LEU A 57 6.68 -0.48 4.11
CA LEU A 57 5.69 -0.83 3.10
C LEU A 57 4.98 -2.15 3.42
N LEU A 58 5.71 -3.14 3.94
CA LEU A 58 5.19 -4.47 4.26
C LEU A 58 4.41 -4.54 5.59
N ASP A 59 4.49 -3.50 6.42
CA ASP A 59 3.61 -3.33 7.58
C ASP A 59 2.22 -2.81 7.17
N VAL A 60 2.12 -2.18 6.00
CA VAL A 60 0.88 -1.61 5.46
C VAL A 60 0.26 -2.50 4.40
N PHE A 61 1.06 -3.03 3.48
CA PHE A 61 0.64 -3.91 2.40
C PHE A 61 1.27 -5.29 2.56
N PHE A 62 0.55 -6.33 2.21
CA PHE A 62 1.09 -7.69 2.20
C PHE A 62 2.20 -7.86 1.16
N THR A 63 2.05 -7.22 -0.01
CA THR A 63 3.04 -7.21 -1.07
C THR A 63 2.83 -6.01 -2.00
N ALA A 64 3.85 -5.69 -2.78
CA ALA A 64 3.75 -4.78 -3.91
C ALA A 64 3.83 -5.59 -5.22
N ILE A 65 2.99 -5.25 -6.18
CA ILE A 65 2.83 -5.93 -7.47
C ILE A 65 3.05 -4.89 -8.57
N GLU A 66 3.93 -5.19 -9.51
CA GLU A 66 4.10 -4.33 -10.68
C GLU A 66 2.84 -4.43 -11.55
N SER A 67 2.26 -3.28 -11.90
CA SER A 67 1.11 -3.19 -12.79
C SER A 67 1.58 -3.65 -14.18
N ILE A 68 1.00 -4.75 -14.66
CA ILE A 68 1.33 -5.26 -15.99
C ILE A 68 0.62 -4.35 -16.99
N PRO A 69 1.33 -3.58 -17.83
CA PRO A 69 0.68 -2.82 -18.88
C PRO A 69 -0.06 -3.81 -19.80
N LEU A 70 -1.28 -3.45 -20.18
CA LEU A 70 -2.10 -4.27 -21.08
C LEU A 70 -1.48 -4.22 -22.50
N GLU A 71 -0.38 -4.94 -22.72
CA GLU A 71 0.19 -5.24 -24.04
C GLU A 71 -0.13 -6.73 -24.32
N SER A 72 -0.75 -7.16 -25.43
CA SER A 72 -1.03 -6.58 -26.75
C SER A 72 -2.27 -7.27 -27.36
#